data_AF-A0A381R1G8-F1
#
_entry.id   AF-A0A381R1G8-F1
#
_cell.length_a   1.000
_cell.length_b   1.000
_cell.length_c   1.000
_cell.angle_alpha   90.00
_cell.angle_beta   90.00
_cell.angle_gamma   90.00
#
_symmetry.space_group_name_H-M   'P 1'
#
loop_
_entity.id
_entity.type
_entity.pdbx_description
1 polymer ?
#
loop_
_entity_poly.entity_id
_entity_poly.type
_entity_poly.pdbx_seq_one_letter_code
_entity_poly.pdbx_strand_id
1 'polypeptide(L)'
;MCFKVLGGSRRRYASIGDIVVVTVKKAIPGSVVKKGDVTQAVVVRTRKEIRRKDGTYIRFDDNAAVLLTETGELRGTRIFGPVARELRKAGYMKIISMAPEVL
;
A
#
# COMPACT_ATOMS: atom_id res chain seq x y z
N MET A 1 6.59 -10.10 0.90
CA MET A 1 7.19 -10.26 -0.45
C MET A 1 6.08 -10.08 -1.47
N CYS A 2 6.22 -9.15 -2.41
CA CYS A 2 5.28 -9.00 -3.52
C CYS A 2 5.62 -10.05 -4.59
N PHE A 3 4.62 -10.68 -5.18
CA PHE A 3 4.83 -11.62 -6.29
C PHE A 3 3.89 -11.39 -7.48
N LYS A 4 2.84 -10.58 -7.34
CA LYS A 4 1.99 -10.19 -8.46
C LYS A 4 1.44 -8.77 -8.30
N VAL A 5 1.51 -7.98 -9.36
CA VAL A 5 0.86 -6.67 -9.44
C VAL A 5 -0.48 -6.85 -10.15
N LEU A 6 -1.56 -6.30 -9.58
CA LEU A 6 -2.90 -6.38 -10.18
C LEU A 6 -3.16 -5.20 -11.14
N GLY A 7 -4.13 -5.38 -12.05
CA GLY A 7 -4.54 -4.34 -13.00
C GLY A 7 -3.97 -4.47 -14.41
N GLY A 8 -3.53 -5.65 -14.84
CA GLY A 8 -3.21 -5.92 -16.25
C GLY A 8 -2.32 -7.14 -16.48
N SER A 9 -2.34 -7.69 -17.69
CA SER A 9 -1.60 -8.91 -18.07
C SER A 9 -0.09 -8.69 -18.22
N ARG A 10 0.36 -7.48 -18.56
CA ARG A 10 1.79 -7.12 -18.73
C ARG A 10 2.29 -6.07 -17.73
N ARG A 11 1.58 -5.87 -16.63
CA ARG A 11 1.94 -4.85 -15.65
C ARG A 11 3.16 -5.31 -14.84
N ARG A 12 4.28 -4.58 -14.96
CA ARG A 12 5.56 -4.91 -14.30
C ARG A 12 5.81 -4.16 -13.00
N TYR A 13 5.25 -2.96 -12.85
CA TYR A 13 5.50 -2.08 -11.73
C TYR A 13 4.20 -1.66 -11.04
N ALA A 14 4.29 -1.48 -9.73
CA ALA A 14 3.25 -0.92 -8.88
C ALA A 14 3.72 0.44 -8.35
N SER A 15 2.82 1.40 -8.35
CA SER A 15 2.97 2.73 -7.78
C SER A 15 1.98 2.91 -6.62
N ILE A 16 2.01 4.07 -5.98
CA ILE A 16 1.09 4.40 -4.89
C ILE A 16 -0.37 4.25 -5.36
N GLY A 17 -1.18 3.55 -4.56
CA GLY A 17 -2.59 3.25 -4.84
C GLY A 17 -2.83 1.95 -5.60
N ASP A 18 -1.79 1.29 -6.11
CA ASP A 18 -1.93 0.01 -6.78
C ASP A 18 -2.07 -1.14 -5.77
N ILE A 19 -2.87 -2.14 -6.17
CA ILE A 19 -3.04 -3.39 -5.41
C ILE A 19 -2.00 -4.41 -5.89
N VAL A 20 -1.34 -5.02 -4.92
CA VAL A 20 -0.38 -6.09 -5.10
C VAL A 20 -0.77 -7.30 -4.27
N VAL A 21 -0.45 -8.49 -4.78
CA VAL A 21 -0.57 -9.74 -4.02
C VAL A 21 0.76 -10.03 -3.36
N VAL A 22 0.72 -10.23 -2.05
CA VAL A 22 1.89 -10.36 -1.19
C VAL A 22 1.83 -11.64 -0.37
N THR A 23 3.00 -12.21 -0.11
CA THR A 23 3.18 -13.27 0.89
C THR A 23 3.87 -12.71 2.12
N VAL A 24 3.34 -13.06 3.29
CA VAL A 24 3.89 -12.64 4.59
C VAL A 24 5.14 -13.46 4.90
N LYS A 25 6.30 -12.79 5.00
CA LYS A 25 7.59 -13.45 5.28
C LYS A 25 7.97 -13.44 6.75
N LYS A 26 7.51 -12.43 7.48
CA LYS A 26 7.69 -12.27 8.93
C LYS A 26 6.36 -11.76 9.49
N ALA A 27 5.98 -12.25 10.66
CA ALA A 27 4.76 -11.86 11.36
C ALA A 27 5.07 -11.72 12.85
N ILE A 28 4.35 -10.83 13.52
CA ILE A 28 4.46 -10.65 14.98
C ILE A 28 3.59 -11.75 15.64
N PRO A 29 4.06 -12.40 16.72
CA PRO A 29 3.24 -13.34 17.49
C PRO A 29 1.93 -12.70 17.95
N GLY A 30 0.80 -13.38 17.79
CA GLY A 30 -0.53 -12.86 18.13
C GLY A 30 -1.14 -11.89 17.10
N SER A 31 -0.46 -11.61 15.98
CA SER A 31 -1.06 -10.85 14.89
C SER A 31 -2.09 -11.66 14.09
N VAL A 32 -3.03 -10.97 13.45
CA VAL A 32 -4.11 -11.56 12.63
C VAL A 32 -3.58 -12.26 11.36
N VAL A 33 -2.31 -12.06 11.03
CA VAL A 33 -1.64 -12.63 9.85
C VAL A 33 -0.50 -13.54 10.27
N LYS A 34 -0.38 -14.71 9.63
CA LYS A 34 0.67 -15.68 9.90
C LYS A 34 1.75 -15.62 8.83
N LYS A 35 2.94 -16.11 9.16
CA LYS A 35 4.01 -16.31 8.17
C LYS A 35 3.54 -17.33 7.13
N GLY A 36 3.67 -16.98 5.85
CA GLY A 36 3.23 -17.81 4.73
C GLY A 36 1.88 -17.38 4.15
N ASP A 37 1.08 -16.58 4.88
CA ASP A 37 -0.21 -16.13 4.40
C ASP A 37 -0.07 -15.30 3.12
N VAL A 38 -0.98 -15.55 2.19
CA VAL A 38 -1.11 -14.82 0.92
C VAL A 38 -2.27 -13.85 1.05
N THR A 39 -2.00 -12.57 0.90
CA THR A 39 -3.02 -11.52 1.03
C THR A 39 -2.84 -10.45 -0.04
N GLN A 40 -3.86 -9.62 -0.21
CA GLN A 40 -3.74 -8.39 -1.00
C GLN A 40 -3.19 -7.24 -0.14
N ALA A 41 -2.55 -6.28 -0.77
CA ALA A 41 -2.07 -5.07 -0.13
C ALA A 41 -2.09 -3.90 -1.11
N VAL A 42 -2.31 -2.69 -0.61
CA VAL A 42 -2.18 -1.45 -1.38
C VAL A 42 -0.85 -0.77 -1.07
N VAL A 43 -0.16 -0.29 -2.11
CA VAL A 43 1.09 0.45 -1.96
C VAL A 43 0.79 1.88 -1.49
N VAL A 44 1.41 2.31 -0.40
CA VAL A 44 1.17 3.64 0.21
C VAL A 44 2.39 4.57 0.13
N ARG A 45 3.61 4.02 0.11
CA ARG A 45 4.86 4.76 -0.05
C ARG A 45 5.75 4.06 -1.06
N THR A 46 6.41 4.86 -1.91
CA THR A 46 7.39 4.38 -2.87
C THR A 46 8.64 5.23 -2.86
N ARG A 47 9.80 4.57 -2.96
CA ARG A 47 11.10 5.22 -3.15
C ARG A 47 11.27 5.78 -4.56
N LYS A 48 10.51 5.29 -5.54
CA LYS A 48 10.47 5.90 -6.87
C LYS A 48 9.60 7.16 -6.82
N GLU A 49 10.10 8.24 -7.40
CA GLU A 49 9.37 9.50 -7.47
C GLU A 49 8.10 9.40 -8.33
N ILE A 50 7.03 10.04 -7.87
CA ILE A 50 5.76 10.15 -8.57
C ILE A 50 5.54 11.61 -8.93
N ARG A 51 5.21 11.84 -10.21
CA ARG A 51 4.89 13.17 -10.72
C ARG A 51 3.43 13.52 -10.42
N ARG A 52 3.22 14.68 -9.82
CA ARG A 52 1.91 15.25 -9.55
C ARG A 52 1.44 16.13 -10.72
N LYS A 53 0.13 16.39 -10.75
CA LYS A 53 -0.50 17.23 -11.80
C LYS A 53 -0.02 18.68 -11.75
N ASP A 54 0.39 19.16 -10.58
CA ASP A 54 1.00 20.48 -10.36
C ASP A 54 2.47 20.54 -10.83
N GLY A 55 3.04 19.44 -11.34
CA GLY A 55 4.41 19.34 -11.80
C GLY A 55 5.42 19.00 -10.70
N THR A 56 5.00 18.98 -9.44
CA THR A 56 5.87 18.57 -8.31
C THR A 56 6.11 17.07 -8.32
N TYR A 57 7.18 16.64 -7.65
CA TYR A 57 7.51 15.22 -7.47
C TYR A 57 7.48 14.88 -5.98
N ILE A 58 6.86 13.75 -5.65
CA ILE A 58 6.90 13.19 -4.29
C ILE A 58 7.67 11.88 -4.32
N ARG A 59 8.50 11.67 -3.30
CA ARG A 59 9.26 10.44 -3.08
C ARG A 59 9.38 10.20 -1.58
N PHE A 60 9.35 8.93 -1.19
CA PHE A 60 9.62 8.49 0.18
C PHE A 60 10.98 7.82 0.28
N ASP A 61 11.48 7.65 1.50
CA ASP A 61 12.75 6.95 1.73
C ASP A 61 12.60 5.43 1.59
N ASP A 62 11.45 4.90 2.01
CA ASP A 62 11.11 3.48 2.03
C ASP A 62 9.94 3.12 1.10
N ASN A 63 9.79 1.81 0.83
CA ASN A 63 8.62 1.25 0.19
C ASN A 63 7.72 0.64 1.26
N ALA A 64 6.45 1.04 1.29
CA ALA A 64 5.48 0.52 2.25
C ALA A 64 4.15 0.18 1.59
N ALA A 65 3.50 -0.85 2.12
CA ALA A 65 2.19 -1.30 1.69
C ALA A 65 1.33 -1.67 2.89
N VAL A 66 0.02 -1.51 2.75
CA VAL A 66 -0.98 -1.76 3.78
C VAL A 66 -1.83 -2.95 3.37
N LEU A 67 -2.01 -3.91 4.27
CA LEU A 67 -2.74 -5.14 3.99
C LEU A 67 -4.24 -4.87 3.84
N LEU A 68 -4.82 -5.52 2.83
CA LEU A 68 -6.25 -5.49 2.55
C LEU A 68 -6.91 -6.85 2.83
N THR A 69 -8.21 -6.81 3.07
CA THR A 69 -9.09 -7.97 3.01
C THR A 69 -9.41 -8.33 1.57
N GLU A 70 -10.04 -9.48 1.35
CA GLU A 70 -10.51 -9.89 0.01
C GLU A 70 -11.58 -8.95 -0.56
N THR A 71 -12.31 -8.27 0.32
CA THR A 71 -13.29 -7.23 -0.03
C THR A 71 -12.66 -5.87 -0.36
N GLY A 72 -11.33 -5.75 -0.29
CA GLY A 72 -10.61 -4.51 -0.55
C GLY A 72 -10.61 -3.51 0.60
N GLU A 73 -11.04 -3.92 1.80
CA GLU A 73 -11.02 -3.09 2.98
C GLU A 73 -9.71 -3.23 3.77
N LEU A 74 -9.45 -2.29 4.68
CA LEU A 74 -8.29 -2.32 5.55
C LEU A 74 -8.37 -3.52 6.51
N ARG A 75 -7.36 -4.40 6.52
CA ARG A 75 -7.32 -5.53 7.46
C ARG A 75 -6.81 -5.15 8.85
N GLY A 76 -6.18 -3.97 8.99
CA GLY A 76 -5.63 -3.45 10.24
C GLY A 76 -6.51 -2.36 10.87
N THR A 77 -6.11 -1.87 12.05
CA THR A 77 -6.82 -0.81 12.79
C THR A 77 -6.04 0.51 12.88
N ARG A 78 -4.76 0.52 12.53
CA ARG A 78 -3.87 1.69 12.59
C ARG A 78 -2.85 1.66 11.45
N ILE A 79 -2.39 2.85 11.06
CA ILE A 79 -1.39 3.03 10.00
C ILE A 79 -0.20 3.78 10.57
N PHE A 80 1.00 3.32 10.20
CA PHE A 80 2.26 3.89 10.68
C PHE A 80 2.99 4.65 9.57
N GLY A 81 3.45 5.84 9.93
CA GLY A 81 4.18 6.74 9.06
C GLY A 81 3.30 7.51 8.08
N PRO A 82 3.91 8.40 7.28
CA PRO A 82 3.19 9.23 6.35
C PRO A 82 2.62 8.41 5.19
N VAL A 83 1.53 8.91 4.61
CA VAL A 83 0.91 8.35 3.41
C VAL A 83 0.76 9.41 2.33
N ALA A 84 0.71 8.98 1.08
CA ALA A 84 0.57 9.88 -0.06
C ALA A 84 -0.89 10.28 -0.33
N ARG A 85 -1.14 11.55 -0.68
CA ARG A 85 -2.49 12.08 -1.01
C ARG A 85 -3.12 11.37 -2.21
N GLU A 86 -2.31 10.77 -3.07
CA GLU A 86 -2.71 10.01 -4.26
C GLU A 86 -3.69 8.89 -3.92
N LEU A 87 -3.63 8.34 -2.71
CA LEU A 87 -4.57 7.32 -2.21
C LEU A 87 -6.03 7.79 -2.21
N ARG A 88 -6.29 9.11 -2.14
CA ARG A 88 -7.65 9.67 -2.18
C ARG A 88 -8.30 9.40 -3.53
N LYS A 89 -7.53 9.56 -4.61
CA LYS A 89 -8.02 9.34 -5.98
C LYS A 89 -8.27 7.86 -6.26
N ALA A 90 -7.56 6.98 -5.56
CA ALA A 90 -7.72 5.54 -5.64
C ALA A 90 -8.84 4.99 -4.72
N GLY A 91 -9.57 5.85 -4.00
CA GLY A 91 -10.73 5.46 -3.18
C GLY A 91 -10.39 4.99 -1.76
N TYR A 92 -9.13 5.07 -1.32
CA TYR A 92 -8.73 4.58 0.00
C TYR A 92 -8.87 5.62 1.12
N MET A 93 -10.08 6.18 1.27
CA MET A 93 -10.35 7.22 2.27
C MET A 93 -10.12 6.73 3.71
N LYS A 94 -10.48 5.48 4.03
CA LYS A 94 -10.24 4.88 5.35
C LYS A 94 -8.75 4.89 5.74
N ILE A 95 -7.85 4.67 4.77
CA ILE A 95 -6.40 4.72 5.00
C ILE A 95 -5.94 6.13 5.34
N ILE A 96 -6.40 7.11 4.59
CA ILE A 96 -6.01 8.52 4.78
C ILE A 96 -6.48 9.03 6.13
N SER A 97 -7.71 8.67 6.55
CA SER A 97 -8.25 9.09 7.84
C SER A 97 -7.54 8.48 9.05
N MET A 98 -6.93 7.30 8.91
CA MET A 98 -6.19 6.63 9.99
C MET A 98 -4.69 6.95 9.99
N ALA A 99 -4.20 7.64 8.97
CA ALA A 99 -2.79 7.95 8.85
C ALA A 99 -2.44 9.19 9.70
N PRO A 100 -1.26 9.18 10.37
CA PRO A 100 -0.82 10.31 11.18
C PRO A 100 -0.52 11.55 10.33
N GLU A 101 0.01 11.37 9.11
CA GLU A 101 0.41 12.45 8.22
C GLU A 101 0.12 12.10 6.75
N VAL A 102 -0.27 13.11 5.97
CA VAL A 102 -0.63 12.96 4.55
C VAL A 102 0.18 13.96 3.72
N LEU A 103 1.01 13.46 2.80
CA LEU A 103 1.95 14.23 1.97
C LEU A 103 1.59 14.22 0.50
#